data_AF-A0A8S0TJL3-F1
#
_entry.id   AF-A0A8S0TJL3-F1
#
_cell.length_a   1.000
_cell.length_b   1.000
_cell.length_c   1.000
_cell.angle_alpha   90.00
_cell.angle_beta   90.00
_cell.angle_gamma   90.00
#
_symmetry.space_group_name_H-M   'P 1'
#
loop_
_entity.id
_entity.type
_entity.pdbx_description
1 polymer ?
#
loop_
_entity_poly.entity_id
_entity_poly.type
_entity_poly.pdbx_seq_one_letter_code
_entity_poly.pdbx_strand_id
1 'polypeptide(L)'
;MISVYFLKFLGKHTTEKPVLAARPKHSAPTPATNPLSKHSCLRCQQGFFCSDHGSQTSELNPTASNTAIGAPSESNPDSLDTQPPPAKKIVDINQPQTCRNKGCGKTFKEKDNHDTACSYHPGPAIFHDRVRGWKCCDVHVKEFEEFMNIPPCTKGWHNADPVS
;
A
#
# COMPACT_ATOMS: atom_id res chain seq x y z
N MET A 1 -12.88 58.31 8.71
CA MET A 1 -12.30 57.29 9.62
C MET A 1 -12.93 57.48 10.99
N ILE A 2 -13.41 56.49 11.75
CA ILE A 2 -13.81 55.09 11.48
C ILE A 2 -15.09 54.91 12.32
N SER A 3 -16.24 54.59 11.70
CA SER A 3 -17.46 54.30 12.48
C SER A 3 -17.47 52.83 12.84
N VAL A 4 -17.25 52.55 14.13
CA VAL A 4 -17.08 51.18 14.66
C VAL A 4 -18.44 50.52 14.84
N TYR A 5 -18.99 49.97 13.76
CA TYR A 5 -20.19 49.14 13.83
C TYR A 5 -19.88 47.79 14.48
N PHE A 6 -20.02 47.77 15.81
CA PHE A 6 -19.86 46.60 16.66
C PHE A 6 -21.04 45.64 16.48
N LEU A 7 -21.01 44.81 15.43
CA LEU A 7 -22.04 43.79 15.19
C LEU A 7 -21.97 42.69 16.25
N LYS A 8 -22.73 42.89 17.33
CA LYS A 8 -22.99 41.88 18.37
C LYS A 8 -23.83 40.73 17.81
N PHE A 9 -23.18 39.75 17.18
CA PHE A 9 -23.81 38.45 16.93
C PHE A 9 -23.91 37.66 18.25
N LEU A 10 -25.03 37.86 18.97
CA LEU A 10 -25.45 36.99 20.07
C LEU A 10 -26.00 35.67 19.51
N GLY A 11 -25.11 34.85 18.93
CA GLY A 11 -25.37 33.45 18.59
C GLY A 11 -25.39 32.60 19.85
N LYS A 12 -26.49 31.90 20.09
CA LYS A 12 -26.75 31.17 21.34
C LYS A 12 -26.00 29.84 21.35
N HIS A 13 -25.19 29.59 22.38
CA HIS A 13 -24.61 28.26 22.63
C HIS A 13 -25.71 27.30 23.11
N THR A 14 -26.04 26.28 22.31
CA THR A 14 -26.95 25.21 22.73
C THR A 14 -26.16 24.03 23.28
N THR A 15 -26.00 23.97 24.60
CA THR A 15 -25.49 22.78 25.29
C THR A 15 -26.58 21.70 25.31
N GLU A 16 -26.42 20.66 24.51
CA GLU A 16 -27.17 19.41 24.62
C GLU A 16 -26.18 18.29 24.95
N LYS A 17 -26.43 17.61 26.07
CA LYS A 17 -25.60 16.53 26.62
C LYS A 17 -26.49 15.30 26.78
N PRO A 18 -26.46 14.32 25.86
CA PRO A 18 -27.27 13.12 26.00
C PRO A 18 -26.84 12.31 27.24
N VAL A 19 -27.86 11.78 27.93
CA VAL A 19 -27.77 11.17 29.25
C VAL A 19 -27.27 9.72 29.17
N LEU A 20 -26.48 9.32 30.17
CA LEU A 20 -26.12 7.92 30.41
C LEU A 20 -27.35 7.13 30.88
N ALA A 21 -27.76 6.12 30.12
CA ALA A 21 -28.78 5.14 30.52
C ALA A 21 -28.20 3.71 30.43
N ALA A 22 -28.55 2.86 31.41
CA ALA A 22 -27.84 1.60 31.63
C ALA A 22 -28.56 0.37 31.02
N ARG A 23 -27.80 -0.37 30.21
CA ARG A 23 -27.66 -1.85 30.15
C ARG A 23 -28.93 -2.74 30.10
N PRO A 24 -28.93 -3.70 29.14
CA PRO A 24 -29.23 -5.10 29.45
C PRO A 24 -27.97 -5.97 29.47
N LYS A 25 -27.93 -6.97 30.36
CA LYS A 25 -26.86 -7.97 30.41
C LYS A 25 -27.07 -8.98 29.28
N HIS A 26 -26.28 -8.92 28.21
CA HIS A 26 -26.06 -10.07 27.35
C HIS A 26 -24.67 -10.66 27.61
N SER A 27 -24.66 -11.99 27.75
CA SER A 27 -23.50 -12.81 28.08
C SER A 27 -22.40 -12.67 27.04
N ALA A 28 -21.15 -12.56 27.52
CA ALA A 28 -19.99 -12.66 26.65
C ALA A 28 -19.95 -14.04 25.97
N PRO A 29 -19.82 -14.12 24.64
CA PRO A 29 -19.24 -15.29 24.00
C PRO A 29 -17.76 -15.34 24.39
N THR A 30 -17.31 -16.50 24.85
CA THR A 30 -15.88 -16.81 25.02
C THR A 30 -15.13 -16.68 23.70
N PRO A 31 -13.80 -16.46 23.73
CA PRO A 31 -13.00 -16.36 22.51
C PRO A 31 -12.94 -17.73 21.81
N ALA A 32 -13.77 -17.90 20.79
CA ALA A 32 -13.62 -19.00 19.85
C ALA A 32 -12.40 -18.70 18.97
N THR A 33 -11.27 -19.35 19.29
CA THR A 33 -10.05 -19.34 18.47
C THR A 33 -10.31 -20.08 17.16
N ASN A 34 -10.97 -19.40 16.22
CA ASN A 34 -11.07 -19.88 14.85
C ASN A 34 -9.76 -19.56 14.13
N PRO A 35 -9.00 -20.57 13.63
CA PRO A 35 -7.79 -20.33 12.86
C PRO A 35 -8.19 -19.83 11.48
N LEU A 36 -8.44 -18.52 11.38
CA LEU A 36 -8.84 -17.87 10.14
C LEU A 36 -7.72 -18.04 9.10
N SER A 37 -8.02 -18.77 8.04
CA SER A 37 -7.03 -19.21 7.06
C SER A 37 -6.31 -18.03 6.41
N LYS A 38 -4.99 -18.15 6.25
CA LYS A 38 -4.00 -17.21 5.67
C LYS A 38 -4.44 -16.48 4.37
N HIS A 39 -5.45 -16.99 3.68
CA HIS A 39 -6.03 -16.44 2.44
C HIS A 39 -7.04 -15.30 2.60
N SER A 40 -7.67 -15.09 3.78
CA SER A 40 -8.68 -14.03 3.94
C SER A 40 -8.12 -12.70 4.47
N CYS A 41 -6.84 -12.65 4.85
CA CYS A 41 -6.20 -11.40 5.23
C CYS A 41 -5.73 -10.67 3.98
N LEU A 42 -6.39 -9.55 3.64
CA LEU A 42 -6.05 -8.72 2.48
C LEU A 42 -4.56 -8.34 2.47
N ARG A 43 -4.00 -7.95 3.63
CA ARG A 43 -2.58 -7.60 3.79
C ARG A 43 -1.66 -8.75 3.37
N CYS A 44 -1.91 -9.97 3.85
CA CYS A 44 -1.10 -11.14 3.48
C CYS A 44 -1.35 -11.59 2.02
N GLN A 45 -2.57 -11.43 1.47
CA GLN A 45 -2.88 -11.73 0.06
C GLN A 45 -2.09 -10.83 -0.90
N GLN A 46 -1.88 -9.57 -0.54
CA GLN A 46 -1.05 -8.62 -1.28
C GLN A 46 0.46 -8.79 -1.00
N GLY A 47 0.88 -9.83 -0.27
CA GLY A 47 2.29 -10.15 -0.01
C GLY A 47 2.94 -9.33 1.10
N PHE A 48 2.20 -8.45 1.79
CA PHE A 48 2.71 -7.67 2.92
C PHE A 48 2.75 -8.50 4.21
N PHE A 49 3.73 -8.18 5.07
CA PHE A 49 3.84 -8.82 6.38
C PHE A 49 2.65 -8.48 7.28
N CYS A 50 2.19 -9.46 8.04
CA CYS A 50 1.00 -9.40 8.88
C CYS A 50 1.29 -10.14 10.20
N SER A 51 1.16 -9.43 11.34
CA SER A 51 1.61 -9.91 12.66
C SER A 51 0.94 -11.21 13.10
N ASP A 52 -0.32 -11.43 12.70
CA ASP A 52 -1.13 -12.60 13.09
C ASP A 52 -0.84 -13.88 12.29
N HIS A 53 -0.10 -13.79 11.18
CA HIS A 53 0.11 -14.90 10.23
C HIS A 53 1.58 -15.06 9.80
N GLY A 54 2.49 -14.83 10.76
CA GLY A 54 3.94 -14.82 10.58
C GLY A 54 4.50 -15.91 9.66
N SER A 55 5.44 -15.48 8.81
CA SER A 55 5.98 -16.19 7.65
C SER A 55 6.51 -17.61 7.93
N GLN A 56 5.65 -18.62 7.81
CA GLN A 56 6.10 -19.98 7.52
C GLN A 56 6.27 -20.17 6.01
N THR A 57 7.48 -20.54 5.62
CA THR A 57 7.91 -20.93 4.27
C THR A 57 7.34 -22.30 3.90
N SER A 58 6.96 -22.47 2.64
CA SER A 58 6.76 -23.80 2.05
C SER A 58 7.94 -24.05 1.13
N GLU A 59 8.93 -24.78 1.64
CA GLU A 59 10.06 -25.27 0.86
C GLU A 59 9.61 -26.30 -0.17
N LEU A 60 10.31 -26.32 -1.30
CA LEU A 60 10.18 -27.35 -2.33
C LEU A 60 10.92 -28.61 -1.89
N ASN A 61 10.41 -29.80 -2.24
CA ASN A 61 11.30 -30.93 -2.54
C ASN A 61 10.65 -31.88 -3.58
N PRO A 62 11.41 -32.49 -4.52
CA PRO A 62 10.86 -33.15 -5.70
C PRO A 62 10.87 -34.70 -5.61
N THR A 63 10.24 -35.37 -6.57
CA THR A 63 10.57 -36.75 -7.00
C THR A 63 10.21 -36.92 -8.47
N ALA A 64 11.00 -37.71 -9.21
CA ALA A 64 11.14 -37.66 -10.66
C ALA A 64 10.32 -38.72 -11.47
N SER A 65 10.21 -38.49 -12.79
CA SER A 65 10.26 -39.48 -13.90
C SER A 65 10.19 -38.73 -15.25
N ASN A 66 11.30 -38.52 -15.97
CA ASN A 66 11.83 -39.35 -17.09
C ASN A 66 10.89 -39.34 -18.33
N THR A 67 11.19 -38.72 -19.49
CA THR A 67 12.09 -39.20 -20.59
C THR A 67 11.76 -38.40 -21.88
N ALA A 68 12.63 -38.13 -22.89
CA ALA A 68 14.10 -38.06 -23.02
C ALA A 68 14.53 -37.51 -24.43
N ILE A 69 15.79 -37.05 -24.57
CA ILE A 69 16.64 -36.94 -25.80
C ILE A 69 16.37 -35.83 -26.86
N GLY A 70 17.41 -35.02 -27.13
CA GLY A 70 17.59 -34.19 -28.33
C GLY A 70 18.80 -33.22 -28.23
N ALA A 71 19.91 -33.54 -28.89
CA ALA A 71 21.17 -32.75 -28.96
C ALA A 71 21.80 -32.96 -30.37
N PRO A 72 22.84 -32.20 -30.86
CA PRO A 72 23.73 -31.30 -30.10
C PRO A 72 24.13 -29.94 -30.73
N SER A 73 24.73 -29.10 -29.89
CA SER A 73 25.84 -28.14 -30.10
C SER A 73 25.94 -27.21 -31.33
N GLU A 74 26.02 -25.90 -31.04
CA GLU A 74 27.19 -25.05 -31.43
C GLU A 74 27.60 -24.15 -30.25
N SER A 75 28.84 -23.68 -30.24
CA SER A 75 29.54 -23.16 -29.05
C SER A 75 30.04 -21.72 -29.19
N ASN A 76 29.82 -20.87 -28.18
CA ASN A 76 30.90 -20.32 -27.33
C ASN A 76 30.37 -19.32 -26.26
N PRO A 77 31.13 -19.04 -25.18
CA PRO A 77 30.65 -18.26 -24.03
C PRO A 77 31.02 -16.77 -24.11
N ASP A 78 30.23 -15.91 -23.45
CA ASP A 78 30.76 -15.06 -22.37
C ASP A 78 29.65 -14.48 -21.45
N SER A 79 30.01 -14.24 -20.20
CA SER A 79 29.37 -13.35 -19.21
C SER A 79 27.86 -13.48 -18.91
N LEU A 80 27.58 -14.24 -17.85
CA LEU A 80 26.38 -14.09 -17.01
C LEU A 80 26.40 -12.75 -16.25
N ASP A 81 25.34 -11.93 -16.37
CA ASP A 81 24.91 -11.04 -15.27
C ASP A 81 23.50 -11.42 -14.83
N THR A 82 23.40 -12.58 -14.18
CA THR A 82 22.22 -12.91 -13.37
C THR A 82 22.40 -12.26 -12.01
N GLN A 83 21.94 -11.01 -11.87
CA GLN A 83 21.87 -10.40 -10.54
C GLN A 83 20.99 -11.27 -9.63
N PRO A 84 21.47 -11.65 -8.43
CA PRO A 84 20.66 -12.41 -7.50
C PRO A 84 19.43 -11.59 -7.09
N PRO A 85 18.25 -12.21 -6.88
CA PRO A 85 17.07 -11.49 -6.43
C PRO A 85 17.39 -10.77 -5.11
N PRO A 86 17.01 -9.47 -4.97
CA PRO A 86 17.40 -8.69 -3.81
C PRO A 86 16.86 -9.37 -2.54
N ALA A 87 17.79 -9.73 -1.64
CA ALA A 87 17.44 -10.40 -0.40
C ALA A 87 16.38 -9.59 0.36
N LYS A 88 15.19 -10.20 0.55
CA LYS A 88 14.06 -9.59 1.25
C LYS A 88 14.51 -9.21 2.65
N LYS A 89 14.78 -7.92 2.87
CA LYS A 89 15.22 -7.44 4.17
C LYS A 89 14.08 -7.63 5.16
N ILE A 90 14.37 -8.25 6.29
CA ILE A 90 13.45 -8.27 7.43
C ILE A 90 13.42 -6.83 7.97
N VAL A 91 12.42 -6.06 7.57
CA VAL A 91 12.28 -4.66 7.98
C VAL A 91 11.69 -4.60 9.38
N ASP A 92 12.38 -3.93 10.31
CA ASP A 92 11.80 -3.62 11.63
C ASP A 92 10.59 -2.69 11.47
N ILE A 93 9.49 -3.05 12.11
CA ILE A 93 8.21 -2.33 12.06
C ILE A 93 8.31 -0.87 12.51
N ASN A 94 9.34 -0.53 13.32
CA ASN A 94 9.61 0.81 13.83
C ASN A 94 10.56 1.64 12.94
N GLN A 95 11.23 1.00 11.98
CA GLN A 95 12.24 1.64 11.14
C GLN A 95 11.57 2.58 10.12
N PRO A 96 12.03 3.83 9.98
CA PRO A 96 11.54 4.72 8.92
C PRO A 96 11.97 4.22 7.54
N GLN A 97 11.01 4.08 6.64
CA GLN A 97 11.19 3.71 5.22
C GLN A 97 10.63 4.81 4.32
N THR A 98 11.13 4.92 3.09
CA THR A 98 10.62 5.89 2.10
C THR A 98 9.60 5.24 1.18
N CYS A 99 8.41 5.81 1.08
CA CYS A 99 7.36 5.33 0.19
C CYS A 99 7.71 5.58 -1.28
N ARG A 100 7.75 4.50 -2.08
CA ARG A 100 8.03 4.50 -3.52
C ARG A 100 6.79 4.51 -4.40
N ASN A 101 5.59 4.43 -3.82
CA ASN A 101 4.34 4.63 -4.57
C ASN A 101 4.34 5.99 -5.29
N LYS A 102 3.91 5.98 -6.55
CA LYS A 102 4.02 7.12 -7.48
C LYS A 102 3.16 8.29 -7.00
N GLY A 103 3.79 9.45 -6.81
CA GLY A 103 3.14 10.64 -6.21
C GLY A 103 3.11 10.68 -4.68
N CYS A 104 3.72 9.71 -3.97
CA CYS A 104 3.80 9.73 -2.51
C CYS A 104 5.13 10.30 -1.97
N GLY A 105 6.24 9.57 -2.12
CA GLY A 105 7.58 9.99 -1.67
C GLY A 105 7.80 10.17 -0.16
N LYS A 106 6.77 9.98 0.68
CA LYS A 106 6.82 10.25 2.13
C LYS A 106 7.59 9.18 2.90
N THR A 107 8.30 9.58 3.94
CA THR A 107 8.83 8.66 4.97
C THR A 107 7.69 8.16 5.85
N PHE A 108 7.62 6.85 6.07
CA PHE A 108 6.62 6.17 6.89
C PHE A 108 7.26 5.12 7.80
N LYS A 109 6.51 4.61 8.78
CA LYS A 109 6.88 3.43 9.58
C LYS A 109 5.81 2.37 9.39
N GLU A 110 6.19 1.11 9.34
CA GLU A 110 5.24 0.02 9.08
C GLU A 110 4.21 -0.15 10.21
N LYS A 111 4.54 0.30 11.44
CA LYS A 111 3.59 0.37 12.57
C LYS A 111 2.45 1.38 12.39
N ASP A 112 2.66 2.42 11.58
CA ASP A 112 1.70 3.49 11.32
C ASP A 112 1.02 3.31 9.94
N ASN A 113 1.50 2.34 9.16
CA ASN A 113 1.01 2.02 7.83
C ASN A 113 -0.36 1.33 7.90
N HIS A 114 -1.29 1.80 7.08
CA HIS A 114 -2.67 1.32 6.99
C HIS A 114 -3.23 1.60 5.59
N ASP A 115 -4.41 1.06 5.29
CA ASP A 115 -5.09 1.08 3.99
C ASP A 115 -5.46 2.49 3.47
N THR A 116 -5.39 3.53 4.29
CA THR A 116 -5.58 4.92 3.85
C THR A 116 -4.38 5.84 4.07
N ALA A 117 -3.22 5.30 4.46
CA ALA A 117 -2.04 6.08 4.83
C ALA A 117 -1.39 6.80 3.63
N CYS A 118 -1.33 6.10 2.49
CA CYS A 118 -0.66 6.56 1.28
C CYS A 118 -1.68 7.02 0.24
N SER A 119 -1.55 8.25 -0.25
CA SER A 119 -2.19 8.69 -1.51
C SER A 119 -1.20 8.54 -2.66
N TYR A 120 -1.57 7.86 -3.75
CA TYR A 120 -0.70 7.61 -4.90
C TYR A 120 -1.46 7.32 -6.20
N HIS A 121 -0.71 7.15 -7.30
CA HIS A 121 -1.18 6.63 -8.58
C HIS A 121 -0.75 5.16 -8.75
N PRO A 122 -1.69 4.19 -8.78
CA PRO A 122 -1.37 2.77 -9.01
C PRO A 122 -1.05 2.44 -10.47
N GLY A 123 -1.38 3.33 -11.41
CA GLY A 123 -1.16 3.11 -12.84
C GLY A 123 0.28 3.38 -13.30
N PRO A 124 0.65 2.94 -14.52
CA PRO A 124 1.76 3.56 -15.24
C PRO A 124 1.43 5.01 -15.63
N ALA A 125 2.48 5.82 -15.77
CA ALA A 125 2.38 7.09 -16.48
C ALA A 125 2.28 6.83 -17.99
N ILE A 126 1.52 7.66 -18.68
CA ILE A 126 1.24 7.56 -20.12
C ILE A 126 1.82 8.79 -20.82
N PHE A 127 2.52 8.55 -21.93
CA PHE A 127 3.21 9.58 -22.72
C PHE A 127 2.92 9.34 -24.21
N HIS A 128 1.89 10.00 -24.74
CA HIS A 128 1.48 9.92 -26.16
C HIS A 128 1.14 11.32 -26.68
N ASP A 129 1.31 11.59 -27.98
CA ASP A 129 0.84 12.82 -28.66
C ASP A 129 1.14 14.15 -27.95
N ARG A 130 2.31 14.23 -27.27
CA ARG A 130 2.76 15.35 -26.42
C ARG A 130 1.90 15.59 -25.16
N VAL A 131 0.91 14.76 -24.88
CA VAL A 131 0.22 14.70 -23.59
C VAL A 131 0.94 13.74 -22.64
N ARG A 132 0.86 14.06 -21.34
CA ARG A 132 1.41 13.29 -20.23
C ARG A 132 0.27 13.00 -19.26
N GLY A 133 0.21 11.80 -18.69
CA GLY A 133 -0.95 11.42 -17.87
C GLY A 133 -0.76 10.16 -17.05
N TRP A 134 -1.84 9.73 -16.38
CA TRP A 134 -1.86 8.55 -15.52
C TRP A 134 -2.99 7.60 -15.90
N LYS A 135 -2.66 6.35 -16.27
CA LYS A 135 -3.66 5.34 -16.67
C LYS A 135 -4.72 5.07 -15.60
N CYS A 136 -4.42 5.31 -14.33
CA CYS A 136 -5.30 5.04 -13.20
C CYS A 136 -6.37 6.11 -12.94
N CYS A 137 -6.34 7.26 -13.62
CA CYS A 137 -7.38 8.29 -13.51
C CYS A 137 -7.70 8.99 -14.83
N ASP A 138 -7.09 8.58 -15.95
CA ASP A 138 -7.32 9.12 -17.30
C ASP A 138 -7.08 10.64 -17.44
N VAL A 139 -6.37 11.23 -16.47
CA VAL A 139 -5.97 12.64 -16.48
C VAL A 139 -4.79 12.80 -17.44
N HIS A 140 -4.96 13.65 -18.44
CA HIS A 140 -3.99 13.95 -19.48
C HIS A 140 -3.76 15.46 -19.57
N VAL A 141 -2.50 15.88 -19.51
CA VAL A 141 -2.08 17.29 -19.49
C VAL A 141 -1.02 17.54 -20.56
N LYS A 142 -0.97 18.76 -21.09
CA LYS A 142 0.01 19.12 -22.13
C LYS A 142 1.33 19.57 -21.52
N GLU A 143 1.32 20.23 -20.37
CA GLU A 143 2.55 20.75 -19.76
C GLU A 143 3.19 19.78 -18.77
N PHE A 144 4.52 19.81 -18.69
CA PHE A 144 5.27 18.90 -17.81
C PHE A 144 5.11 19.26 -16.32
N GLU A 145 5.07 20.55 -15.99
CA GLU A 145 4.85 21.01 -14.61
C GLU A 145 3.45 20.66 -14.12
N GLU A 146 2.45 20.74 -15.01
CA GLU A 146 1.08 20.29 -14.71
C GLU A 146 1.06 18.78 -14.41
N PHE A 147 1.82 17.96 -15.16
CA PHE A 147 1.90 16.51 -14.94
C PHE A 147 2.49 16.15 -13.57
N MET A 148 3.52 16.87 -13.14
CA MET A 148 4.14 16.67 -11.82
C MET A 148 3.21 17.06 -10.67
N ASN A 149 2.23 17.94 -10.94
CA ASN A 149 1.24 18.43 -9.98
C ASN A 149 -0.12 17.68 -10.03
N ILE A 150 -0.28 16.64 -10.86
CA ILE A 150 -1.52 15.85 -10.89
C ILE A 150 -1.75 15.23 -9.51
N PRO A 151 -2.93 15.42 -8.89
CA PRO A 151 -3.19 14.89 -7.55
C PRO A 151 -3.35 13.36 -7.58
N PRO A 152 -2.79 12.64 -6.59
CA PRO A 152 -2.91 11.19 -6.48
C PRO A 152 -4.38 10.73 -6.38
N CYS A 153 -4.76 9.76 -7.21
CA CYS A 153 -6.15 9.33 -7.35
C CYS A 153 -6.59 8.17 -6.44
N THR A 154 -5.66 7.46 -5.80
CA THR A 154 -5.94 6.26 -4.99
C THR A 154 -5.37 6.41 -3.58
N LYS A 155 -6.06 5.83 -2.60
CA LYS A 155 -5.54 5.62 -1.24
C LYS A 155 -5.21 4.15 -1.01
N GLY A 156 -4.16 3.86 -0.25
CA GLY A 156 -3.71 2.52 0.05
C GLY A 156 -2.59 2.51 1.09
N TRP A 157 -1.92 1.36 1.17
CA TRP A 157 -0.73 1.16 1.99
C TRP A 157 0.48 1.88 1.40
N HIS A 158 1.36 2.40 2.25
CA HIS A 158 2.71 2.77 1.83
C HIS A 158 3.50 1.53 1.43
N ASN A 159 4.37 1.68 0.44
CA ASN A 159 5.23 0.61 -0.05
C ASN A 159 6.66 1.14 -0.21
N ALA A 160 7.65 0.43 0.33
CA ALA A 160 9.07 0.79 0.23
C ALA A 160 9.81 0.07 -0.90
N ASP A 161 9.20 -0.94 -1.53
CA ASP A 161 9.86 -1.75 -2.55
C ASP A 161 10.00 -0.99 -3.88
N PRO A 162 11.14 -1.12 -4.58
CA PRO A 162 11.39 -0.43 -5.84
C PRO A 162 10.75 -1.09 -7.07
N VAL A 163 10.01 -2.19 -6.89
CA VAL A 163 9.49 -3.06 -7.96
C VAL A 163 7.95 -2.99 -8.06
N SER A 164 7.34 -1.87 -7.64
CA SER A 164 5.88 -1.68 -7.53
C SER A 164 5.32 -0.55 -8.39
#